data_AF-A0A661IXH0-F1
#
_entry.id   AF-A0A661IXH0-F1
#
_cell.length_a   1.000
_cell.length_b   1.000
_cell.length_c   1.000
_cell.angle_alpha   90.00
_cell.angle_beta   90.00
_cell.angle_gamma   90.00
#
_symmetry.space_group_name_H-M   'P 1'
#
loop_
_entity.id
_entity.type
_entity.pdbx_description
1 polymer ?
#
loop_
_entity_poly.entity_id
_entity_poly.type
_entity_poly.pdbx_seq_one_letter_code
_entity_poly.pdbx_strand_id
1 'polypeptide(L)'
;MKVLTLLAPRWWGFRNGLFFGGRRSLIKAGSLLALAVGFWVGIYVIFYRVLRYFQAVEEFGDLLAYKLLTMVYLTFFGLLIFSNVLVALNTFFLSQDLEIIHATPVSIGEIFAARFLDTLVESSWMVLLFGIPIFTAYGLVYQASFVYYLGLVSVIVPYLILAAALGITLTMILVQVFPAQRSRDILFLLSLLVIILLFFLFRFTRPERLVDPDAFASVITYFRALSAPASPYLPSSWASEAIWPLLRPSTVSSGFYQGFLWVNGLASLVVCAFVAIWVYPEGWSKSQESGRLLAGRFLGLVPKRLRPRTPRRSQTLSLMGKDLTFFFRDNTQWSQLLLILALIVLYLYNYSVLPLDGVKVPTFYLQNLIAFLNVGLAGFVLASIGVRFVFTAVSGEGFSFWIMQSAPLSMRRLLWSKFLFYLAPLLLLGLILTIATNELLQVSALMRWLAPITIFSMVFGITALGVGMGAVFPNFKAENVTQVATGFGGLLYMILAMGFIAMVVVLEAGPVYILFMAQARHHSLSFFQWLYVGGSIFLMVLVNIAAVWLPMRYGIRKLAAYEG
;
A
#
# COMPACT_ATOMS: atom_id res chain seq x y z
N MET A 1 -23.75 -27.79 8.89
CA MET A 1 -24.07 -27.88 7.44
C MET A 1 -24.27 -26.49 6.81
N LYS A 2 -24.89 -25.52 7.52
CA LYS A 2 -25.17 -24.17 6.99
C LYS A 2 -23.93 -23.26 6.80
N VAL A 3 -22.88 -23.39 7.63
CA VAL A 3 -21.65 -22.58 7.50
C VAL A 3 -20.91 -22.88 6.20
N LEU A 4 -20.75 -24.16 5.84
CA LEU A 4 -20.09 -24.56 4.59
C LEU A 4 -20.85 -24.07 3.35
N THR A 5 -22.19 -24.05 3.41
CA THR A 5 -23.02 -23.50 2.31
C THR A 5 -22.88 -21.99 2.17
N LEU A 6 -22.65 -21.25 3.26
CA LEU A 6 -22.38 -19.81 3.20
C LEU A 6 -21.00 -19.49 2.58
N LEU A 7 -20.02 -20.38 2.75
CA LEU A 7 -18.67 -20.23 2.17
C LEU A 7 -18.58 -20.72 0.71
N ALA A 8 -19.53 -21.55 0.26
CA ALA A 8 -19.52 -22.17 -1.06
C ALA A 8 -19.44 -21.19 -2.25
N PRO A 9 -20.14 -20.02 -2.26
CA PRO A 9 -20.08 -19.09 -3.38
C PRO A 9 -18.67 -18.55 -3.65
N ARG A 10 -17.88 -18.27 -2.61
CA ARG A 10 -16.48 -17.83 -2.73
C ARG A 10 -15.60 -18.94 -3.30
N TRP A 11 -15.75 -20.17 -2.81
CA TRP A 11 -15.03 -21.33 -3.32
C TRP A 11 -15.36 -21.60 -4.80
N TRP A 12 -16.63 -21.51 -5.18
CA TRP A 12 -17.07 -21.68 -6.56
C TRP A 12 -16.62 -20.54 -7.46
N GLY A 13 -16.61 -19.29 -6.97
CA GLY A 13 -16.05 -18.14 -7.69
C GLY A 13 -14.55 -18.33 -7.98
N PHE A 14 -13.78 -18.76 -6.98
CA PHE A 14 -12.35 -19.07 -7.13
C PHE A 14 -12.12 -20.20 -8.12
N ARG A 15 -12.83 -21.32 -7.95
CA ARG A 15 -12.75 -22.48 -8.85
C ARG A 15 -13.12 -22.09 -10.28
N ASN A 16 -14.22 -21.39 -10.49
CA ASN A 16 -14.67 -21.01 -11.83
C ASN A 16 -13.71 -20.01 -12.49
N GLY A 17 -13.11 -19.10 -11.72
CA GLY A 17 -12.07 -18.19 -12.22
C GLY A 17 -10.80 -18.89 -12.72
N LEU A 18 -10.44 -20.02 -12.10
CA LEU A 18 -9.30 -20.85 -12.50
C LEU A 18 -9.62 -21.77 -13.68
N PHE A 19 -10.77 -22.44 -13.67
CA PHE A 19 -11.11 -23.46 -14.67
C PHE A 19 -11.72 -22.90 -15.96
N PHE A 20 -12.50 -21.81 -15.88
CA PHE A 20 -13.17 -21.22 -17.06
C PHE A 20 -12.51 -19.92 -17.53
N GLY A 21 -11.46 -19.48 -16.85
CA GLY A 21 -10.65 -18.35 -17.29
C GLY A 21 -9.82 -18.75 -18.52
N GLY A 22 -10.19 -18.28 -19.71
CA GLY A 22 -9.44 -18.54 -20.95
C GLY A 22 -7.97 -18.10 -20.89
N ARG A 23 -7.25 -18.15 -22.03
CA ARG A 23 -5.78 -17.90 -22.12
C ARG A 23 -5.26 -16.67 -21.36
N ARG A 24 -6.05 -15.60 -21.24
CA ARG A 24 -5.71 -14.40 -20.45
C ARG A 24 -5.69 -14.64 -18.93
N SER A 25 -6.54 -15.50 -18.39
CA SER A 25 -6.55 -15.87 -16.96
C SER A 25 -5.33 -16.69 -16.60
N LEU A 26 -4.92 -17.63 -17.46
CA LEU A 26 -3.71 -18.43 -17.27
C LEU A 26 -2.44 -17.58 -17.28
N ILE A 27 -2.32 -16.64 -18.23
CA ILE A 27 -1.18 -15.70 -18.26
C ILE A 27 -1.18 -14.83 -17.00
N LYS A 28 -2.35 -14.35 -16.56
CA LYS A 28 -2.50 -13.59 -15.31
C LYS A 28 -2.05 -14.41 -14.10
N ALA A 29 -2.55 -15.63 -13.95
CA ALA A 29 -2.19 -16.52 -12.85
C ALA A 29 -0.69 -16.86 -12.86
N GLY A 30 -0.12 -17.19 -14.02
CA GLY A 30 1.31 -17.45 -14.17
C GLY A 30 2.18 -16.24 -13.81
N SER A 31 1.80 -15.04 -14.25
CA SER A 31 2.54 -13.81 -13.90
C SER A 31 2.48 -13.48 -12.41
N LEU A 32 1.32 -13.69 -11.77
CA LEU A 32 1.17 -13.50 -10.32
C LEU A 32 1.96 -14.54 -9.52
N LEU A 33 1.97 -15.79 -9.97
CA LEU A 33 2.75 -16.85 -9.35
C LEU A 33 4.26 -16.59 -9.49
N ALA A 34 4.73 -16.17 -10.67
CA ALA A 34 6.12 -15.80 -10.87
C ALA A 34 6.54 -14.63 -9.97
N LEU A 35 5.69 -13.60 -9.84
CA LEU A 35 5.92 -12.49 -8.93
C LEU A 35 5.97 -12.95 -7.46
N ALA A 36 5.02 -13.80 -7.05
CA ALA A 36 4.95 -14.33 -5.70
C ALA A 36 6.18 -15.18 -5.36
N VAL A 37 6.63 -16.04 -6.29
CA VAL A 37 7.84 -16.87 -6.13
C VAL A 37 9.10 -15.99 -6.07
N GLY A 38 9.24 -15.02 -6.98
CA GLY A 38 10.37 -14.09 -6.96
C GLY A 38 10.46 -13.31 -5.66
N PHE A 39 9.31 -12.86 -5.15
CA PHE A 39 9.20 -12.20 -3.86
C PHE A 39 9.55 -13.12 -2.68
N TRP A 40 9.08 -14.36 -2.70
CA TRP A 40 9.42 -15.41 -1.73
C TRP A 40 10.92 -15.68 -1.66
N VAL A 41 11.56 -15.86 -2.82
CA VAL A 41 13.01 -16.09 -2.91
C VAL A 41 13.76 -14.87 -2.38
N GLY A 42 13.32 -13.65 -2.71
CA GLY A 42 13.93 -12.42 -2.22
C GLY A 42 13.93 -12.33 -0.69
N ILE A 43 12.77 -12.50 -0.05
CA ILE A 43 12.66 -12.49 1.42
C ILE A 43 13.52 -13.59 2.03
N TYR A 44 13.41 -14.81 1.52
CA TYR A 44 14.18 -15.95 2.03
C TYR A 44 15.68 -15.68 2.00
N VAL A 45 16.22 -15.20 0.87
CA VAL A 45 17.66 -14.91 0.71
C VAL A 45 18.11 -13.82 1.68
N ILE A 46 17.32 -12.75 1.84
CA ILE A 46 17.65 -11.66 2.77
C ILE A 46 17.73 -12.19 4.20
N PHE A 47 16.69 -12.87 4.68
CA PHE A 47 16.66 -13.40 6.05
C PHE A 47 17.72 -14.47 6.28
N TYR A 48 17.92 -15.38 5.32
CA TYR A 48 18.98 -16.38 5.39
C TYR A 48 20.36 -15.74 5.53
N ARG A 49 20.65 -14.69 4.75
CA ARG A 49 21.93 -13.98 4.81
C ARG A 49 22.12 -13.21 6.12
N VAL A 50 21.08 -12.54 6.60
CA VAL A 50 21.11 -11.82 7.89
C VAL A 50 21.31 -12.78 9.06
N LEU A 51 20.57 -13.89 9.10
CA LEU A 51 20.69 -14.88 10.17
C LEU A 51 22.05 -15.59 10.15
N ARG A 52 22.58 -15.91 8.96
CA ARG A 52 23.92 -16.47 8.82
C ARG A 52 25.01 -15.48 9.25
N TYR A 53 24.81 -14.19 8.99
CA TYR A 53 25.69 -13.14 9.50
C TYR A 53 25.63 -13.06 11.03
N PHE A 54 24.44 -13.14 11.63
CA PHE A 54 24.31 -13.18 13.10
C PHE A 54 25.03 -14.39 13.70
N GLN A 55 24.88 -15.59 13.11
CA GLN A 55 25.60 -16.77 13.59
C GLN A 55 27.13 -16.65 13.50
N ALA A 56 27.66 -15.82 12.60
CA ALA A 56 29.10 -15.58 12.49
C ALA A 56 29.65 -14.67 13.59
N VAL A 57 28.78 -13.98 14.34
CA VAL A 57 29.16 -13.14 15.48
C VAL A 57 29.05 -13.97 16.76
N GLU A 58 30.21 -14.32 17.33
CA GLU A 58 30.30 -15.10 18.57
C GLU A 58 29.61 -14.37 19.75
N GLU A 59 28.95 -15.16 20.63
CA GLU A 59 28.17 -14.75 21.81
C GLU A 59 26.90 -13.90 21.59
N PHE A 60 26.86 -13.01 20.59
CA PHE A 60 25.73 -12.06 20.40
C PHE A 60 24.71 -12.47 19.33
N GLY A 61 25.10 -13.36 18.41
CA GLY A 61 24.29 -13.76 17.27
C GLY A 61 22.91 -14.32 17.62
N ASP A 62 22.85 -15.21 18.61
CA ASP A 62 21.61 -15.90 19.00
C ASP A 62 20.62 -14.96 19.69
N LEU A 63 21.10 -14.00 20.49
CA LEU A 63 20.25 -12.96 21.08
C LEU A 63 19.64 -12.05 20.01
N LEU A 64 20.44 -11.65 19.01
CA LEU A 64 19.98 -10.83 17.88
C LEU A 64 18.94 -11.59 17.04
N ALA A 65 19.17 -12.87 16.77
CA ALA A 65 18.23 -13.71 16.03
C ALA A 65 16.90 -13.93 16.78
N TYR A 66 16.94 -14.15 18.10
CA TYR A 66 15.75 -14.22 18.94
C TYR A 66 14.99 -12.89 18.96
N LYS A 67 15.71 -11.77 19.07
CA LYS A 67 15.11 -10.43 19.05
C LYS A 67 14.45 -10.15 17.70
N LEU A 68 15.13 -10.48 16.61
CA LEU A 68 14.58 -10.37 15.26
C LEU A 68 13.31 -11.21 15.10
N LEU A 69 13.29 -12.45 15.62
CA LEU A 69 12.11 -13.32 15.60
C LEU A 69 10.94 -12.68 16.34
N THR A 70 11.21 -12.12 17.52
CA THR A 70 10.21 -11.41 18.33
C THR A 70 9.67 -10.17 17.62
N MET A 71 10.53 -9.43 16.93
CA MET A 71 10.12 -8.28 16.12
C MET A 71 9.27 -8.70 14.92
N VAL A 72 9.64 -9.79 14.23
CA VAL A 72 8.84 -10.35 13.12
C VAL A 72 7.44 -10.72 13.59
N TYR A 73 7.32 -11.46 14.70
CA TYR A 73 6.01 -11.76 15.28
C TYR A 73 5.26 -10.48 15.65
N LEU A 74 5.89 -9.55 16.37
CA LEU A 74 5.24 -8.29 16.78
C LEU A 74 4.71 -7.49 15.59
N THR A 75 5.50 -7.34 14.53
CA THR A 75 5.08 -6.67 13.30
C THR A 75 3.92 -7.41 12.64
N PHE A 76 3.98 -8.74 12.54
CA PHE A 76 2.89 -9.55 12.02
C PHE A 76 1.62 -9.42 12.86
N PHE A 77 1.72 -9.38 14.19
CA PHE A 77 0.56 -9.18 15.06
C PHE A 77 -0.15 -7.86 14.76
N GLY A 78 0.63 -6.79 14.68
CA GLY A 78 0.12 -5.46 14.38
C GLY A 78 -0.57 -5.38 13.03
N LEU A 79 0.08 -5.90 11.99
CA LEU A 79 -0.47 -5.97 10.65
C LEU A 79 -1.74 -6.83 10.60
N LEU A 80 -1.78 -7.95 11.32
CA LEU A 80 -2.98 -8.79 11.41
C LEU A 80 -4.12 -8.07 12.11
N ILE A 81 -3.92 -7.40 13.24
CA ILE A 81 -4.98 -6.64 13.91
C ILE A 81 -5.56 -5.60 12.95
N PHE A 82 -4.68 -4.82 12.31
CA PHE A 82 -5.11 -3.77 11.38
C PHE A 82 -5.88 -4.34 10.19
N SER A 83 -5.36 -5.41 9.57
CA SER A 83 -6.01 -6.08 8.45
C SER A 83 -7.36 -6.68 8.86
N ASN A 84 -7.42 -7.33 10.02
CA ASN A 84 -8.66 -7.93 10.51
C ASN A 84 -9.72 -6.87 10.81
N VAL A 85 -9.35 -5.68 11.31
CA VAL A 85 -10.32 -4.58 11.50
C VAL A 85 -10.93 -4.14 10.17
N LEU A 86 -10.09 -3.98 9.15
CA LEU A 86 -10.53 -3.57 7.81
C LEU A 86 -11.42 -4.61 7.13
N VAL A 87 -10.97 -5.86 7.15
CA VAL A 87 -11.70 -6.95 6.51
C VAL A 87 -13.00 -7.22 7.28
N ALA A 88 -12.98 -7.23 8.61
CA ALA A 88 -14.17 -7.43 9.43
C ALA A 88 -15.24 -6.37 9.16
N LEU A 89 -14.85 -5.10 9.00
CA LEU A 89 -15.80 -4.04 8.67
C LEU A 89 -16.54 -4.35 7.36
N ASN A 90 -15.80 -4.79 6.34
CA ASN A 90 -16.37 -5.13 5.05
C ASN A 90 -17.24 -6.40 5.12
N THR A 91 -16.73 -7.47 5.72
CA THR A 91 -17.39 -8.79 5.75
C THR A 91 -18.62 -8.81 6.65
N PHE A 92 -18.61 -8.10 7.78
CA PHE A 92 -19.71 -8.11 8.75
C PHE A 92 -20.74 -6.99 8.52
N PHE A 93 -20.35 -5.82 7.98
CA PHE A 93 -21.21 -4.63 7.97
C PHE A 93 -21.42 -3.96 6.61
N LEU A 94 -20.67 -4.29 5.56
CA LEU A 94 -20.79 -3.59 4.27
C LEU A 94 -21.05 -4.52 3.08
N SER A 95 -20.92 -5.83 3.27
CA SER A 95 -21.11 -6.80 2.20
C SER A 95 -22.58 -6.89 1.76
N GLN A 96 -22.83 -6.83 0.45
CA GLN A 96 -24.18 -6.79 -0.12
C GLN A 96 -24.96 -8.11 0.06
N ASP A 97 -24.26 -9.23 0.17
CA ASP A 97 -24.84 -10.54 0.44
C ASP A 97 -25.46 -10.64 1.84
N LEU A 98 -25.14 -9.73 2.77
CA LEU A 98 -25.70 -9.70 4.11
C LEU A 98 -27.21 -9.47 4.09
N GLU A 99 -27.75 -8.67 3.16
CA GLU A 99 -29.21 -8.47 3.04
C GLU A 99 -29.93 -9.79 2.75
N ILE A 100 -29.34 -10.64 1.89
CA ILE A 100 -29.89 -11.95 1.54
C ILE A 100 -29.70 -12.93 2.71
N ILE A 101 -28.52 -12.96 3.33
CA ILE A 101 -28.21 -13.89 4.42
C ILE A 101 -29.12 -13.61 5.64
N HIS A 102 -29.33 -12.34 5.99
CA HIS A 102 -30.22 -11.96 7.10
C HIS A 102 -31.70 -12.22 6.82
N ALA A 103 -32.10 -12.37 5.55
CA ALA A 103 -33.46 -12.78 5.17
C ALA A 103 -33.69 -14.30 5.28
N THR A 104 -32.63 -15.10 5.48
CA THR A 104 -32.72 -16.56 5.59
C THR A 104 -32.81 -17.03 7.05
N PRO A 105 -33.38 -18.23 7.33
CA PRO A 105 -33.49 -18.78 8.70
C PRO A 105 -32.14 -19.38 9.18
N VAL A 106 -31.11 -18.55 9.21
CA VAL A 106 -29.76 -18.87 9.69
C VAL A 106 -29.55 -18.14 11.01
N SER A 107 -28.96 -18.83 12.00
CA SER A 107 -28.71 -18.22 13.31
C SER A 107 -27.54 -17.23 13.25
N ILE A 108 -27.56 -16.21 14.12
CA ILE A 108 -26.48 -15.22 14.21
C ILE A 108 -25.11 -15.89 14.49
N GLY A 109 -25.10 -16.96 15.28
CA GLY A 109 -23.89 -17.73 15.55
C GLY A 109 -23.29 -18.40 14.29
N GLU A 110 -24.14 -18.89 13.39
CA GLU A 110 -23.69 -19.48 12.11
C GLU A 110 -23.19 -18.41 11.15
N ILE A 111 -23.85 -17.25 11.10
CA ILE A 111 -23.38 -16.08 10.32
C ILE A 111 -22.01 -15.62 10.86
N PHE A 112 -21.89 -15.49 12.17
CA PHE A 112 -20.63 -15.13 12.82
C PHE A 112 -19.53 -16.13 12.49
N ALA A 113 -19.77 -17.44 12.62
CA ALA A 113 -18.77 -18.45 12.33
C ALA A 113 -18.31 -18.41 10.86
N ALA A 114 -19.24 -18.25 9.91
CA ALA A 114 -18.90 -18.10 8.50
C ALA A 114 -18.05 -16.85 8.23
N ARG A 115 -18.47 -15.69 8.76
CA ARG A 115 -17.75 -14.42 8.58
C ARG A 115 -16.44 -14.35 9.33
N PHE A 116 -16.32 -15.00 10.48
CA PHE A 116 -15.08 -15.13 11.21
C PHE A 116 -14.05 -15.91 10.39
N LEU A 117 -14.45 -17.05 9.82
CA LEU A 117 -13.57 -17.84 8.97
C LEU A 117 -13.17 -17.10 7.68
N ASP A 118 -14.12 -16.43 7.03
CA ASP A 118 -13.84 -15.57 5.87
C ASP A 118 -12.81 -14.49 6.23
N THR A 119 -13.02 -13.79 7.35
CA THR A 119 -12.14 -12.71 7.80
C THR A 119 -10.76 -13.22 8.20
N LEU A 120 -10.69 -14.38 8.87
CA LEU A 120 -9.45 -15.04 9.26
C LEU A 120 -8.62 -15.39 8.03
N VAL A 121 -9.21 -16.03 7.02
CA VAL A 121 -8.50 -16.43 5.79
C VAL A 121 -8.09 -15.20 4.97
N GLU A 122 -9.01 -14.27 4.77
CA GLU A 122 -8.82 -13.07 3.94
C GLU A 122 -7.81 -12.08 4.55
N SER A 123 -7.66 -12.05 5.88
CA SER A 123 -6.65 -11.22 6.54
C SER A 123 -5.30 -11.92 6.70
N SER A 124 -5.29 -13.24 6.84
CA SER A 124 -4.06 -13.98 7.20
C SER A 124 -3.22 -14.42 6.00
N TRP A 125 -3.79 -14.50 4.79
CA TRP A 125 -3.07 -15.04 3.62
C TRP A 125 -1.78 -14.28 3.32
N MET A 126 -1.76 -12.95 3.47
CA MET A 126 -0.55 -12.16 3.28
C MET A 126 0.49 -12.54 4.32
N VAL A 127 0.15 -12.49 5.61
CA VAL A 127 1.14 -12.78 6.66
C VAL A 127 1.70 -14.19 6.55
N LEU A 128 0.91 -15.18 6.13
CA LEU A 128 1.42 -16.52 5.80
C LEU A 128 2.38 -16.49 4.60
N LEU A 129 2.02 -15.79 3.52
CA LEU A 129 2.87 -15.63 2.34
C LEU A 129 4.22 -14.98 2.71
N PHE A 130 4.24 -13.91 3.51
CA PHE A 130 5.48 -13.25 3.93
C PHE A 130 6.24 -14.05 5.00
N GLY A 131 5.53 -14.74 5.89
CA GLY A 131 6.10 -15.43 7.04
C GLY A 131 6.79 -16.75 6.71
N ILE A 132 6.23 -17.55 5.79
CA ILE A 132 6.80 -18.86 5.42
C ILE A 132 8.28 -18.77 5.02
N PRO A 133 8.73 -17.89 4.09
CA PRO A 133 10.14 -17.81 3.73
C PRO A 133 11.04 -17.37 4.91
N ILE A 134 10.52 -16.53 5.81
CA ILE A 134 11.25 -16.09 7.01
C ILE A 134 11.46 -17.26 7.97
N PHE A 135 10.39 -17.97 8.35
CA PHE A 135 10.49 -19.09 9.28
C PHE A 135 11.27 -20.27 8.67
N THR A 136 11.18 -20.47 7.36
CA THR A 136 12.00 -21.46 6.66
C THR A 136 13.49 -21.12 6.76
N ALA A 137 13.87 -19.83 6.65
CA ALA A 137 15.25 -19.40 6.83
C ALA A 137 15.76 -19.68 8.26
N TYR A 138 14.94 -19.45 9.29
CA TYR A 138 15.28 -19.83 10.67
C TYR A 138 15.52 -21.34 10.81
N GLY A 139 14.60 -22.16 10.28
CA GLY A 139 14.74 -23.62 10.35
C GLY A 139 16.03 -24.13 9.68
N LEU A 140 16.39 -23.58 8.51
CA LEU A 140 17.58 -24.03 7.77
C LEU A 140 18.89 -23.51 8.37
N VAL A 141 18.94 -22.27 8.85
CA VAL A 141 20.14 -21.67 9.44
C VAL A 141 20.50 -22.31 10.77
N TYR A 142 19.49 -22.63 11.59
CA TYR A 142 19.69 -23.31 12.89
C TYR A 142 19.71 -24.84 12.79
N GLN A 143 19.66 -25.41 11.58
CA GLN A 143 19.60 -26.86 11.34
C GLN A 143 18.50 -27.56 12.17
N ALA A 144 17.32 -26.96 12.19
CA ALA A 144 16.21 -27.41 12.99
C ALA A 144 15.65 -28.77 12.52
N SER A 145 15.18 -29.57 13.47
CA SER A 145 14.53 -30.86 13.17
C SER A 145 13.13 -30.67 12.57
N PHE A 146 12.54 -31.74 12.01
CA PHE A 146 11.17 -31.69 11.48
C PHE A 146 10.12 -31.25 12.53
N VAL A 147 10.39 -31.49 13.81
CA VAL A 147 9.52 -31.06 14.93
C VAL A 147 9.33 -29.54 14.98
N TYR A 148 10.34 -28.77 14.55
CA TYR A 148 10.23 -27.31 14.44
C TYR A 148 9.10 -26.90 13.50
N TYR A 149 8.98 -27.53 12.33
CA TYR A 149 7.96 -27.16 11.34
C TYR A 149 6.54 -27.51 11.82
N LEU A 150 6.38 -28.62 12.54
CA LEU A 150 5.10 -28.95 13.18
C LEU A 150 4.77 -27.99 14.32
N GLY A 151 5.76 -27.65 15.16
CA GLY A 151 5.61 -26.63 16.21
C GLY A 151 5.26 -25.26 15.65
N LEU A 152 5.83 -24.88 14.51
CA LEU A 152 5.50 -23.65 13.80
C LEU A 152 4.03 -23.58 13.39
N VAL A 153 3.48 -24.66 12.82
CA VAL A 153 2.04 -24.73 12.50
C VAL A 153 1.20 -24.61 13.76
N SER A 154 1.58 -25.33 14.83
CA SER A 154 0.90 -25.28 16.13
C SER A 154 0.89 -23.87 16.75
N VAL A 155 1.93 -23.06 16.53
CA VAL A 155 2.01 -21.67 17.04
C VAL A 155 1.23 -20.70 16.16
N ILE A 156 1.36 -20.81 14.83
CA ILE A 156 0.74 -19.85 13.90
C ILE A 156 -0.79 -19.93 13.97
N VAL A 157 -1.38 -21.12 14.06
CA VAL A 157 -2.85 -21.26 14.05
C VAL A 157 -3.54 -20.48 15.19
N PRO A 158 -3.24 -20.71 16.49
CA PRO A 158 -3.85 -19.96 17.57
C PRO A 158 -3.45 -18.47 17.54
N TYR A 159 -2.26 -18.16 17.04
CA TYR A 159 -1.81 -16.78 16.87
C TYR A 159 -2.67 -15.99 15.87
N LEU A 160 -3.03 -16.60 14.73
CA LEU A 160 -3.95 -16.00 13.75
C LEU A 160 -5.36 -15.86 14.31
N ILE A 161 -5.86 -16.88 15.02
CA ILE A 161 -7.19 -16.85 15.66
C ILE A 161 -7.25 -15.70 16.67
N LEU A 162 -6.22 -15.55 17.50
CA LEU A 162 -6.13 -14.49 18.49
C LEU A 162 -6.18 -13.10 17.85
N ALA A 163 -5.39 -12.88 16.80
CA ALA A 163 -5.37 -11.59 16.11
C ALA A 163 -6.70 -11.28 15.41
N ALA A 164 -7.34 -12.28 14.80
CA ALA A 164 -8.65 -12.14 14.16
C ALA A 164 -9.75 -11.85 15.17
N ALA A 165 -9.81 -12.58 16.28
CA ALA A 165 -10.78 -12.36 17.35
C ALA A 165 -10.66 -10.95 17.95
N LEU A 166 -9.45 -10.48 18.20
CA LEU A 166 -9.22 -9.11 18.70
C LEU A 166 -9.61 -8.06 17.66
N GLY A 167 -9.23 -8.23 16.40
CA GLY A 167 -9.58 -7.29 15.32
C GLY A 167 -11.09 -7.21 15.06
N ILE A 168 -11.79 -8.35 15.05
CA ILE A 168 -13.25 -8.41 14.88
C ILE A 168 -13.94 -7.79 16.10
N THR A 169 -13.52 -8.12 17.32
CA THR A 169 -14.09 -7.53 18.55
C THR A 169 -13.94 -6.00 18.54
N LEU A 170 -12.75 -5.51 18.18
CA LEU A 170 -12.50 -4.08 18.04
C LEU A 170 -13.41 -3.44 17.00
N THR A 171 -13.62 -4.10 15.86
CA THR A 171 -14.53 -3.62 14.81
C THR A 171 -15.97 -3.53 15.30
N MET A 172 -16.45 -4.56 16.00
CA MET A 172 -17.80 -4.60 16.57
C MET A 172 -18.03 -3.41 17.53
N ILE A 173 -17.07 -3.15 18.41
CA ILE A 173 -17.11 -2.00 19.33
C ILE A 173 -17.07 -0.68 18.56
N LEU A 174 -16.20 -0.56 17.55
CA LEU A 174 -16.08 0.65 16.74
C LEU A 174 -17.38 1.00 16.02
N VAL A 175 -18.08 0.01 15.47
CA VAL A 175 -19.34 0.22 14.74
C VAL A 175 -20.47 0.67 15.68
N GLN A 176 -20.45 0.28 16.95
CA GLN A 176 -21.42 0.78 17.93
C GLN A 176 -21.25 2.27 18.20
N VAL A 177 -20.01 2.76 18.25
CA VAL A 177 -19.71 4.18 18.49
C VAL A 177 -19.89 4.99 17.20
N PHE A 178 -19.51 4.42 16.06
CA PHE A 178 -19.52 5.08 14.75
C PHE A 178 -20.18 4.18 13.69
N PRO A 179 -21.41 4.50 13.23
CA PRO A 179 -22.13 3.66 12.29
C PRO A 179 -21.35 3.38 11.00
N ALA A 180 -21.34 2.12 10.54
CA ALA A 180 -20.44 1.63 9.49
C ALA A 180 -20.56 2.33 8.11
N GLN A 181 -21.68 3.02 7.85
CA GLN A 181 -21.88 3.79 6.61
C GLN A 181 -21.37 5.24 6.69
N ARG A 182 -21.00 5.73 7.90
CA ARG A 182 -20.28 7.00 8.08
C ARG A 182 -18.81 6.78 7.79
N SER A 183 -18.50 6.58 6.51
CA SER A 183 -17.15 6.33 6.04
C SER A 183 -16.14 7.36 6.58
N ARG A 184 -16.54 8.60 6.88
CA ARG A 184 -15.62 9.66 7.35
C ARG A 184 -15.11 9.38 8.75
N ASP A 185 -15.98 8.91 9.62
CA ASP A 185 -15.65 8.65 11.02
C ASP A 185 -14.80 7.38 11.14
N ILE A 186 -15.14 6.36 10.35
CA ILE A 186 -14.38 5.10 10.27
C ILE A 186 -12.97 5.33 9.74
N LEU A 187 -12.79 6.19 8.74
CA LEU A 187 -11.47 6.50 8.20
C LEU A 187 -10.60 7.28 9.19
N PHE A 188 -11.18 8.19 9.97
CA PHE A 188 -10.47 8.86 11.07
C PHE A 188 -10.03 7.87 12.14
N LEU A 189 -10.91 6.95 12.54
CA LEU A 189 -10.61 5.91 13.53
C LEU A 189 -9.56 4.92 13.04
N LEU A 190 -9.65 4.53 11.78
CA LEU A 190 -8.67 3.65 11.16
C LEU A 190 -7.30 4.33 11.12
N SER A 191 -7.26 5.62 10.77
CA SER A 191 -6.01 6.41 10.77
C SER A 191 -5.44 6.55 12.18
N LEU A 192 -6.30 6.79 13.18
CA LEU A 192 -5.91 6.81 14.59
C LEU A 192 -5.39 5.45 15.05
N LEU A 193 -6.03 4.35 14.65
CA LEU A 193 -5.60 2.99 14.94
C LEU A 193 -4.22 2.71 14.33
N VAL A 194 -3.95 3.13 13.09
CA VAL A 194 -2.62 3.05 12.47
C VAL A 194 -1.60 3.83 13.28
N ILE A 195 -1.91 5.07 13.69
CA ILE A 195 -0.99 5.90 14.48
C ILE A 195 -0.69 5.23 15.82
N ILE A 196 -1.71 4.72 16.52
CA ILE A 196 -1.55 3.99 17.78
C ILE A 196 -0.71 2.73 17.57
N LEU A 197 -0.98 1.97 16.51
CA LEU A 197 -0.24 0.76 16.19
C LEU A 197 1.23 1.07 15.88
N LEU A 198 1.50 2.07 15.04
CA LEU A 198 2.86 2.51 14.72
C LEU A 198 3.58 3.02 15.96
N PHE A 199 2.90 3.80 16.82
CA PHE A 199 3.45 4.24 18.10
C PHE A 199 3.87 3.06 18.97
N PHE A 200 3.00 2.05 19.13
CA PHE A 200 3.34 0.85 19.87
C PHE A 200 4.47 0.06 19.22
N LEU A 201 4.45 -0.11 17.88
CA LEU A 201 5.54 -0.77 17.16
C LEU A 201 6.87 -0.06 17.39
N PHE A 202 6.96 1.26 17.21
CA PHE A 202 8.18 2.03 17.48
C PHE A 202 8.59 1.94 18.95
N ARG A 203 7.65 2.10 19.88
CA ARG A 203 7.92 2.07 21.33
C ARG A 203 8.41 0.71 21.82
N PHE A 204 7.88 -0.39 21.26
CA PHE A 204 8.26 -1.74 21.65
C PHE A 204 9.50 -2.26 20.90
N THR A 205 9.71 -1.83 19.66
CA THR A 205 10.92 -2.20 18.90
C THR A 205 12.13 -1.35 19.29
N ARG A 206 11.93 -0.14 19.86
CA ARG A 206 12.98 0.82 20.27
C ARG A 206 14.13 0.90 19.25
N PRO A 207 13.84 1.17 17.96
CA PRO A 207 14.88 1.18 16.94
C PRO A 207 15.93 2.26 17.20
N GLU A 208 15.60 3.33 17.95
CA GLU A 208 16.55 4.36 18.38
C GLU A 208 17.78 3.82 19.12
N ARG A 209 17.62 2.75 19.92
CA ARG A 209 18.73 2.17 20.70
C ARG A 209 19.63 1.23 19.90
N LEU A 210 19.21 0.84 18.70
CA LEU A 210 20.04 0.05 17.78
C LEU A 210 21.05 0.93 17.04
N VAL A 211 20.85 2.26 17.05
CA VAL A 211 21.63 3.24 16.27
C VAL A 211 22.44 4.18 17.18
N ASP A 212 22.27 4.12 18.51
CA ASP A 212 23.00 4.96 19.47
C ASP A 212 24.51 4.60 19.53
N PRO A 213 25.42 5.50 19.11
CA PRO A 213 26.87 5.28 19.17
C PRO A 213 27.39 5.17 20.62
N ASP A 214 26.73 5.83 21.58
CA ASP A 214 27.11 5.83 22.99
C ASP A 214 26.72 4.52 23.71
N ALA A 215 25.73 3.78 23.21
CA ALA A 215 25.37 2.47 23.75
C ALA A 215 26.45 1.41 23.46
N PHE A 216 27.20 1.56 22.35
CA PHE A 216 28.34 0.70 22.03
C PHE A 216 29.54 0.91 22.96
N ALA A 217 29.64 2.05 23.66
CA ALA A 217 30.74 2.34 24.58
C ALA A 217 30.71 1.47 25.86
N SER A 218 29.57 0.85 26.17
CA SER A 218 29.43 -0.12 27.27
C SER A 218 28.63 -1.33 26.79
N VAL A 219 29.34 -2.41 26.49
CA VAL A 219 28.78 -3.72 26.09
C VAL A 219 27.72 -4.21 27.09
N ILE A 220 27.88 -3.90 28.38
CA ILE A 220 26.94 -4.28 29.45
C ILE A 220 25.66 -3.44 29.40
N THR A 221 25.73 -2.15 29.08
CA THR A 221 24.55 -1.28 28.93
C THR A 221 23.78 -1.62 27.65
N TYR A 222 24.49 -1.94 26.56
CA TYR A 222 23.90 -2.47 25.33
C TYR A 222 23.20 -3.81 25.57
N PHE A 223 23.85 -4.72 26.31
CA PHE A 223 23.27 -6.00 26.72
C PHE A 223 22.00 -5.82 27.55
N ARG A 224 21.99 -4.93 28.54
CA ARG A 224 20.76 -4.64 29.33
C ARG A 224 19.66 -3.99 28.48
N ALA A 225 20.01 -3.23 27.45
CA ALA A 225 19.05 -2.62 26.54
C ALA A 225 18.45 -3.62 25.53
N LEU A 226 19.24 -4.59 25.05
CA LEU A 226 18.82 -5.66 24.15
C LEU A 226 18.04 -6.77 24.86
N SER A 227 18.53 -7.19 26.03
CA SER A 227 17.96 -8.22 26.90
C SER A 227 16.74 -7.75 27.67
N ALA A 228 16.34 -6.47 27.55
CA ALA A 228 15.05 -6.01 28.04
C ALA A 228 13.95 -6.80 27.32
N PRO A 229 13.17 -7.64 28.05
CA PRO A 229 12.10 -8.42 27.44
C PRO A 229 11.14 -7.47 26.74
N ALA A 230 10.79 -7.78 25.48
CA ALA A 230 9.55 -7.23 24.94
C ALA A 230 8.43 -7.63 25.91
N SER A 231 7.51 -6.71 26.20
CA SER A 231 6.48 -6.88 27.24
C SER A 231 5.99 -8.34 27.35
N PRO A 232 6.12 -9.00 28.52
CA PRO A 232 5.76 -10.42 28.70
C PRO A 232 4.31 -10.74 28.36
N TYR A 233 3.46 -9.72 28.22
CA TYR A 233 2.03 -9.84 27.97
C TYR A 233 1.66 -9.82 26.49
N LEU A 234 2.62 -9.66 25.57
CA LEU A 234 2.32 -9.60 24.13
C LEU A 234 2.29 -11.00 23.49
N PRO A 235 1.32 -11.31 22.62
CA PRO A 235 1.27 -12.60 21.93
C PRO A 235 2.52 -12.90 21.09
N SER A 236 3.24 -11.87 20.66
CA SER A 236 4.51 -12.00 19.95
C SER A 236 5.63 -12.58 20.81
N SER A 237 5.66 -12.31 22.12
CA SER A 237 6.63 -12.93 23.03
C SER A 237 6.27 -14.40 23.25
N TRP A 238 4.99 -14.72 23.46
CA TRP A 238 4.53 -16.10 23.62
C TRP A 238 4.84 -16.97 22.40
N ALA A 239 4.65 -16.43 21.19
CA ALA A 239 5.00 -17.11 19.94
C ALA A 239 6.52 -17.34 19.79
N SER A 240 7.32 -16.38 20.22
CA SER A 240 8.78 -16.48 20.17
C SER A 240 9.31 -17.50 21.18
N GLU A 241 8.81 -17.46 22.40
CA GLU A 241 9.12 -18.42 23.48
C GLU A 241 8.61 -19.83 23.19
N ALA A 242 7.55 -19.98 22.39
CA ALA A 242 7.10 -21.28 21.92
C ALA A 242 8.04 -21.89 20.87
N ILE A 243 8.62 -21.06 19.99
CA ILE A 243 9.40 -21.52 18.84
C ILE A 243 10.90 -21.61 19.12
N TRP A 244 11.44 -20.68 19.90
CA TRP A 244 12.88 -20.61 20.17
C TRP A 244 13.47 -21.91 20.77
N PRO A 245 12.81 -22.58 21.74
CA PRO A 245 13.28 -23.87 22.28
C PRO A 245 13.37 -25.01 21.25
N LEU A 246 12.68 -24.88 20.11
CA LEU A 246 12.72 -25.87 19.01
C LEU A 246 13.90 -25.63 18.05
N LEU A 247 14.49 -24.43 18.10
CA LEU A 247 15.66 -24.04 17.29
C LEU A 247 16.97 -24.22 18.05
N ARG A 248 16.95 -23.95 19.36
CA ARG A 248 18.10 -24.09 20.26
C ARG A 248 17.66 -24.72 21.58
N PRO A 249 18.51 -25.57 22.21
CA PRO A 249 18.23 -26.06 23.55
C PRO A 249 18.06 -24.89 24.53
N SER A 250 16.90 -24.81 25.18
CA SER A 250 16.61 -23.83 26.21
C SER A 250 16.03 -24.49 27.46
N THR A 251 16.13 -23.81 28.61
CA THR A 251 15.61 -24.29 29.89
C THR A 251 14.09 -24.30 29.97
N VAL A 252 13.42 -23.48 29.15
CA VAL A 252 11.96 -23.37 29.05
C VAL A 252 11.43 -24.39 28.04
N SER A 253 10.36 -25.11 28.42
CA SER A 253 9.69 -26.05 27.53
C SER A 253 8.82 -25.33 26.49
N SER A 254 9.02 -25.65 25.20
CA SER A 254 8.19 -25.17 24.09
C SER A 254 6.69 -25.44 24.31
N GLY A 255 6.36 -26.60 24.87
CA GLY A 255 4.97 -27.04 25.07
C GLY A 255 4.14 -26.13 25.98
N PHE A 256 4.76 -25.48 26.97
CA PHE A 256 4.05 -24.58 27.88
C PHE A 256 3.50 -23.36 27.12
N TYR A 257 4.36 -22.66 26.35
CA TYR A 257 3.95 -21.48 25.60
C TYR A 257 3.04 -21.81 24.40
N GLN A 258 3.19 -22.99 23.80
CA GLN A 258 2.22 -23.46 22.80
C GLN A 258 0.83 -23.66 23.42
N GLY A 259 0.74 -24.35 24.56
CA GLY A 259 -0.52 -24.53 25.29
C GLY A 259 -1.13 -23.19 25.71
N PHE A 260 -0.29 -22.28 26.21
CA PHE A 260 -0.72 -20.93 26.58
C PHE A 260 -1.31 -20.16 25.39
N LEU A 261 -0.69 -20.24 24.21
CA LEU A 261 -1.22 -19.64 22.98
C LEU A 261 -2.56 -20.24 22.56
N TRP A 262 -2.70 -21.56 22.60
CA TRP A 262 -3.96 -22.23 22.27
C TRP A 262 -5.10 -21.83 23.20
N VAL A 263 -4.85 -21.81 24.52
CA VAL A 263 -5.84 -21.37 25.50
C VAL A 263 -6.26 -19.93 25.27
N ASN A 264 -5.30 -19.01 25.08
CA ASN A 264 -5.62 -17.60 24.82
C ASN A 264 -6.31 -17.39 23.46
N GLY A 265 -5.88 -18.10 22.41
CA GLY A 265 -6.50 -18.05 21.10
C GLY A 265 -7.96 -18.51 21.13
N LEU A 266 -8.24 -19.66 21.73
CA LEU A 266 -9.61 -20.17 21.87
C LEU A 266 -10.45 -19.31 22.82
N ALA A 267 -9.89 -18.83 23.92
CA ALA A 267 -10.59 -17.92 24.83
C ALA A 267 -11.00 -16.63 24.11
N SER A 268 -10.10 -16.05 23.30
CA SER A 268 -10.41 -14.85 22.51
C SER A 268 -11.51 -15.09 21.48
N LEU A 269 -11.55 -16.26 20.84
CA LEU A 269 -12.61 -16.67 19.92
C LEU A 269 -13.97 -16.71 20.64
N VAL A 270 -14.02 -17.32 21.82
CA VAL A 270 -15.24 -17.41 22.63
C VAL A 270 -15.72 -16.03 23.06
N VAL A 271 -14.81 -15.18 23.55
CA VAL A 271 -15.13 -13.78 23.91
C VAL A 271 -15.66 -13.02 22.70
N CYS A 272 -14.99 -13.13 21.55
CA CYS A 272 -15.41 -12.50 20.31
C CYS A 272 -16.80 -12.97 19.86
N ALA A 273 -17.09 -14.28 19.97
CA ALA A 273 -18.40 -14.84 19.64
C ALA A 273 -19.48 -14.31 20.59
N PHE A 274 -19.18 -14.20 21.89
CA PHE A 274 -20.07 -13.61 22.87
C PHE A 274 -20.38 -12.16 22.52
N VAL A 275 -19.35 -11.34 22.31
CA VAL A 275 -19.50 -9.93 21.91
C VAL A 275 -20.33 -9.84 20.63
N ALA A 276 -20.04 -10.68 19.63
CA ALA A 276 -20.78 -10.65 18.37
C ALA A 276 -22.27 -10.95 18.55
N ILE A 277 -22.66 -11.94 19.35
CA ILE A 277 -24.08 -12.27 19.55
C ILE A 277 -24.87 -11.07 20.12
N TRP A 278 -24.27 -10.30 21.05
CA TRP A 278 -24.92 -9.15 21.68
C TRP A 278 -24.84 -7.87 20.84
N VAL A 279 -23.69 -7.60 20.24
CA VAL A 279 -23.37 -6.31 19.60
C VAL A 279 -23.74 -6.29 18.11
N TYR A 280 -23.57 -7.41 17.41
CA TYR A 280 -23.69 -7.47 15.96
C TYR A 280 -25.08 -7.06 15.43
N PRO A 281 -26.21 -7.54 16.00
CA PRO A 281 -27.54 -7.21 15.45
C PRO A 281 -27.83 -5.71 15.50
N GLU A 282 -27.49 -5.06 16.61
CA GLU A 282 -27.68 -3.62 16.79
C GLU A 282 -26.73 -2.82 15.91
N GLY A 283 -25.46 -3.24 15.81
CA GLY A 283 -24.47 -2.62 14.93
C GLY A 283 -24.86 -2.69 13.45
N TRP A 284 -25.42 -3.84 13.03
CA TRP A 284 -25.94 -4.02 11.68
C TRP A 284 -27.13 -3.10 11.39
N SER A 285 -28.14 -3.04 12.26
CA SER A 285 -29.29 -2.13 12.07
C SER A 285 -28.86 -0.66 11.96
N LYS A 286 -28.01 -0.19 12.89
CA LYS A 286 -27.47 1.18 12.88
C LYS A 286 -26.67 1.49 11.62
N SER A 287 -25.92 0.51 11.13
CA SER A 287 -25.15 0.67 9.89
C SER A 287 -26.08 0.95 8.71
N GLN A 288 -27.21 0.26 8.60
CA GLN A 288 -28.15 0.39 7.48
C GLN A 288 -29.02 1.65 7.53
N GLU A 289 -29.36 2.11 8.72
CA GLU A 289 -30.17 3.33 8.89
C GLU A 289 -29.37 4.62 8.56
N SER A 290 -28.05 4.57 8.68
CA SER A 290 -27.18 5.75 8.62
C SER A 290 -26.91 6.29 7.21
N GLY A 291 -27.20 5.52 6.14
CA GLY A 291 -26.92 5.91 4.75
C GLY A 291 -27.83 6.99 4.15
N ARG A 292 -29.00 7.26 4.75
CA ARG A 292 -30.00 8.15 4.12
C ARG A 292 -30.07 9.58 4.65
N LEU A 293 -29.57 9.87 5.85
CA LEU A 293 -29.93 11.13 6.54
C LEU A 293 -29.01 12.34 6.29
N LEU A 294 -27.82 12.17 5.69
CA LEU A 294 -26.82 13.26 5.60
C LEU A 294 -26.61 13.88 4.20
N ALA A 295 -27.19 13.33 3.13
CA ALA A 295 -27.09 13.94 1.79
C ALA A 295 -27.72 15.35 1.72
N GLY A 296 -28.60 15.71 2.66
CA GLY A 296 -29.30 17.00 2.68
C GLY A 296 -28.60 18.16 3.43
N ARG A 297 -27.69 17.89 4.38
CA ARG A 297 -27.20 18.95 5.30
C ARG A 297 -25.96 19.72 4.83
N PHE A 298 -25.14 19.16 3.93
CA PHE A 298 -23.97 19.87 3.37
C PHE A 298 -24.30 20.81 2.20
N LEU A 299 -25.55 20.84 1.72
CA LEU A 299 -26.02 21.83 0.73
C LEU A 299 -26.04 23.27 1.29
N GLY A 300 -25.92 23.45 2.61
CA GLY A 300 -25.87 24.76 3.27
C GLY A 300 -24.48 25.36 3.47
N LEU A 301 -23.41 24.57 3.37
CA LEU A 301 -22.03 25.02 3.66
C LEU A 301 -21.20 25.33 2.40
N VAL A 302 -21.70 24.99 1.20
CA VAL A 302 -21.12 25.50 -0.04
C VAL A 302 -21.62 26.94 -0.23
N PRO A 303 -20.74 27.96 -0.24
CA PRO A 303 -21.16 29.34 -0.46
C PRO A 303 -21.98 29.41 -1.75
N LYS A 304 -23.19 30.00 -1.69
CA LYS A 304 -24.03 30.25 -2.88
C LYS A 304 -23.31 31.03 -3.99
N ARG A 305 -22.16 31.65 -3.70
CA ARG A 305 -21.25 32.33 -4.65
C ARG A 305 -20.46 31.38 -5.57
N LEU A 306 -20.37 30.09 -5.25
CA LEU A 306 -19.74 29.05 -6.10
C LEU A 306 -20.74 28.30 -6.98
N ARG A 307 -22.05 28.61 -6.92
CA ARG A 307 -23.02 28.12 -7.90
C ARG A 307 -22.80 28.86 -9.23
N PRO A 308 -22.38 28.18 -10.31
CA PRO A 308 -22.12 28.84 -11.58
C PRO A 308 -23.45 29.30 -12.17
N ARG A 309 -23.69 30.61 -12.14
CA ARG A 309 -24.90 31.26 -12.66
C ARG A 309 -24.69 31.88 -14.05
N THR A 310 -23.62 31.51 -14.75
CA THR A 310 -23.30 32.09 -16.06
C THR A 310 -23.44 31.04 -17.19
N PRO A 311 -24.21 31.31 -18.27
CA PRO A 311 -24.47 30.35 -19.36
C PRO A 311 -23.28 30.12 -20.31
N ARG A 312 -22.09 30.62 -19.98
CA ARG A 312 -20.99 30.80 -20.95
C ARG A 312 -19.64 30.23 -20.48
N ARG A 313 -19.65 29.25 -19.56
CA ARG A 313 -18.42 28.49 -19.27
C ARG A 313 -18.18 27.43 -20.35
N SER A 314 -16.93 27.33 -20.81
CA SER A 314 -16.46 26.24 -21.66
C SER A 314 -16.92 24.89 -21.10
N GLN A 315 -17.47 24.02 -21.95
CA GLN A 315 -17.95 22.69 -21.57
C GLN A 315 -16.90 21.90 -20.77
N THR A 316 -15.61 22.10 -21.07
CA THR A 316 -14.47 21.52 -20.33
C THR A 316 -14.47 21.91 -18.85
N LEU A 317 -14.73 23.18 -18.52
CA LEU A 317 -14.76 23.66 -17.12
C LEU A 317 -15.95 23.10 -16.35
N SER A 318 -17.07 22.82 -17.03
CA SER A 318 -18.22 22.18 -16.42
C SER A 318 -17.91 20.72 -16.05
N LEU A 319 -17.18 20.00 -16.91
CA LEU A 319 -16.72 18.64 -16.63
C LEU A 319 -15.73 18.61 -15.47
N MET A 320 -14.76 19.53 -15.44
CA MET A 320 -13.83 19.67 -14.32
C MET A 320 -14.54 20.03 -13.01
N GLY A 321 -15.58 20.88 -13.06
CA GLY A 321 -16.39 21.22 -11.90
C GLY A 321 -17.21 20.03 -11.36
N LYS A 322 -17.69 19.16 -12.25
CA LYS A 322 -18.30 17.88 -11.88
C LYS A 322 -17.29 16.98 -11.17
N ASP A 323 -16.13 16.75 -11.76
CA ASP A 323 -15.08 15.90 -11.20
C ASP A 323 -14.61 16.44 -9.83
N LEU A 324 -14.48 17.77 -9.67
CA LEU A 324 -14.17 18.40 -8.40
C LEU A 324 -15.26 18.12 -7.35
N THR A 325 -16.53 18.31 -7.71
CA THR A 325 -17.64 18.07 -6.78
C THR A 325 -17.71 16.60 -6.37
N PHE A 326 -17.44 15.68 -7.31
CA PHE A 326 -17.38 14.26 -7.04
C PHE A 326 -16.20 13.92 -6.11
N PHE A 327 -15.01 14.45 -6.39
CA PHE A 327 -13.80 14.27 -5.56
C PHE A 327 -14.04 14.69 -4.11
N PHE A 328 -14.64 15.87 -3.89
CA PHE A 328 -14.93 16.36 -2.53
C PHE A 328 -16.03 15.57 -1.82
N ARG A 329 -16.94 14.92 -2.56
CA ARG A 329 -18.03 14.10 -2.00
C ARG A 329 -17.61 12.65 -1.75
N ASP A 330 -16.63 12.14 -2.49
CA ASP A 330 -16.14 10.78 -2.33
C ASP A 330 -15.16 10.68 -1.17
N ASN A 331 -15.64 10.12 -0.07
CA ASN A 331 -14.90 10.03 1.16
C ASN A 331 -13.79 8.95 1.12
N THR A 332 -13.86 8.01 0.16
CA THR A 332 -12.80 7.01 -0.08
C THR A 332 -11.53 7.66 -0.67
N GLN A 333 -11.66 8.81 -1.33
CA GLN A 333 -10.53 9.55 -1.90
C GLN A 333 -9.80 10.37 -0.82
N TRP A 334 -10.51 10.87 0.19
CA TRP A 334 -9.94 11.61 1.31
C TRP A 334 -9.02 10.75 2.20
N SER A 335 -9.38 9.50 2.49
CA SER A 335 -8.48 8.61 3.23
C SER A 335 -7.21 8.29 2.47
N GLN A 336 -7.31 8.06 1.17
CA GLN A 336 -6.14 7.84 0.33
C GLN A 336 -5.25 9.08 0.27
N LEU A 337 -5.84 10.27 0.19
CA LEU A 337 -5.08 11.51 0.20
C LEU A 337 -4.38 11.74 1.53
N LEU A 338 -5.02 11.47 2.67
CA LEU A 338 -4.38 11.51 3.99
C LEU A 338 -3.24 10.50 4.12
N LEU A 339 -3.43 9.27 3.65
CA LEU A 339 -2.39 8.25 3.62
C LEU A 339 -1.21 8.69 2.76
N ILE A 340 -1.47 9.26 1.58
CA ILE A 340 -0.45 9.78 0.68
C ILE A 340 0.29 10.95 1.32
N LEU A 341 -0.41 11.86 2.02
CA LEU A 341 0.22 12.95 2.75
C LEU A 341 1.16 12.43 3.83
N ALA A 342 0.75 11.40 4.59
CA ALA A 342 1.61 10.76 5.58
C ALA A 342 2.86 10.12 4.93
N LEU A 343 2.68 9.46 3.78
CA LEU A 343 3.79 8.87 3.01
C LEU A 343 4.76 9.95 2.49
N ILE A 344 4.24 11.10 2.03
CA ILE A 344 5.05 12.23 1.58
C ILE A 344 5.88 12.80 2.75
N VAL A 345 5.26 12.99 3.91
CA VAL A 345 5.97 13.46 5.11
C VAL A 345 7.07 12.48 5.51
N LEU A 346 6.78 11.18 5.54
CA LEU A 346 7.77 10.14 5.82
C LEU A 346 8.92 10.15 4.78
N TYR A 347 8.58 10.30 3.51
CA TYR A 347 9.53 10.38 2.42
C TYR A 347 10.47 11.59 2.57
N LEU A 348 9.94 12.79 2.88
CA LEU A 348 10.75 13.97 3.13
C LEU A 348 11.61 13.84 4.40
N TYR A 349 11.05 13.25 5.46
CA TYR A 349 11.76 13.00 6.71
C TYR A 349 12.96 12.07 6.51
N ASN A 350 12.82 11.04 5.67
CA ASN A 350 13.92 10.12 5.36
C ASN A 350 15.16 10.86 4.81
N TYR A 351 14.95 11.84 3.94
CA TYR A 351 16.04 12.68 3.43
C TYR A 351 16.63 13.63 4.48
N SER A 352 15.82 14.10 5.45
CA SER A 352 16.31 14.99 6.51
C SER A 352 17.22 14.29 7.54
N VAL A 353 17.07 12.98 7.71
CA VAL A 353 17.83 12.18 8.69
C VAL A 353 18.99 11.43 8.03
N LEU A 354 19.21 11.61 6.72
CA LEU A 354 20.25 10.90 6.00
C LEU A 354 21.65 11.36 6.48
N PRO A 355 22.50 10.47 7.04
CA PRO A 355 23.81 10.85 7.56
C PRO A 355 24.79 11.09 6.41
N LEU A 356 24.83 12.31 5.89
CA LEU A 356 25.71 12.69 4.79
C LEU A 356 27.17 12.88 5.22
N ASP A 357 27.42 13.14 6.50
CA ASP A 357 28.76 13.49 7.02
C ASP A 357 29.64 12.29 7.41
N GLY A 358 29.07 11.09 7.49
CA GLY A 358 29.77 9.88 7.96
C GLY A 358 30.48 9.05 6.86
N VAL A 359 30.34 9.42 5.58
CA VAL A 359 30.79 8.60 4.44
C VAL A 359 32.09 9.16 3.85
N LYS A 360 33.11 8.31 3.65
CA LYS A 360 34.44 8.65 3.07
C LYS A 360 34.43 9.02 1.57
N VAL A 361 33.31 9.51 1.04
CA VAL A 361 33.13 9.97 -0.35
C VAL A 361 32.93 11.49 -0.30
N PRO A 362 33.40 12.29 -1.28
CA PRO A 362 33.10 13.72 -1.29
C PRO A 362 31.60 13.94 -1.18
N THR A 363 31.16 14.59 -0.10
CA THR A 363 29.74 14.85 0.23
C THR A 363 28.99 15.46 -0.96
N PHE A 364 29.68 16.30 -1.72
CA PHE A 364 29.20 16.89 -2.97
C PHE A 364 28.81 15.87 -4.06
N TYR A 365 29.58 14.81 -4.29
CA TYR A 365 29.25 13.80 -5.32
C TYR A 365 28.04 12.96 -4.89
N LEU A 366 28.03 12.55 -3.62
CA LEU A 366 26.98 11.71 -3.06
C LEU A 366 25.62 12.43 -3.04
N GLN A 367 25.58 13.71 -2.64
CA GLN A 367 24.37 14.53 -2.62
C GLN A 367 23.74 14.67 -4.03
N ASN A 368 24.54 15.01 -5.05
CA ASN A 368 24.02 15.21 -6.41
C ASN A 368 23.59 13.89 -7.06
N LEU A 369 24.29 12.78 -6.78
CA LEU A 369 23.87 11.46 -7.25
C LEU A 369 22.55 11.02 -6.59
N ILE A 370 22.41 11.22 -5.28
CA ILE A 370 21.17 10.93 -4.56
C ILE A 370 20.02 11.78 -5.10
N ALA A 371 20.23 13.08 -5.33
CA ALA A 371 19.21 13.94 -5.93
C ALA A 371 18.82 13.52 -7.35
N PHE A 372 19.78 13.04 -8.15
CA PHE A 372 19.49 12.52 -9.49
C PHE A 372 18.65 11.24 -9.45
N LEU A 373 19.04 10.28 -8.62
CA LEU A 373 18.25 9.07 -8.38
C LEU A 373 16.86 9.41 -7.82
N ASN A 374 16.76 10.50 -7.06
CA ASN A 374 15.51 10.98 -6.49
C ASN A 374 14.49 11.42 -7.55
N VAL A 375 14.93 11.89 -8.72
CA VAL A 375 14.01 12.19 -9.85
C VAL A 375 13.26 10.93 -10.27
N GLY A 376 13.96 9.80 -10.39
CA GLY A 376 13.33 8.51 -10.71
C GLY A 376 12.37 8.05 -9.61
N LEU A 377 12.77 8.19 -8.35
CA LEU A 377 11.95 7.81 -7.20
C LEU A 377 10.70 8.69 -7.07
N ALA A 378 10.83 10.01 -7.23
CA ALA A 378 9.70 10.94 -7.25
C ALA A 378 8.75 10.63 -8.41
N GLY A 379 9.28 10.34 -9.61
CA GLY A 379 8.49 9.85 -10.73
C GLY A 379 7.71 8.58 -10.41
N PHE A 380 8.34 7.62 -9.72
CA PHE A 380 7.66 6.39 -9.27
C PHE A 380 6.54 6.66 -8.27
N VAL A 381 6.76 7.55 -7.29
CA VAL A 381 5.72 7.97 -6.34
C VAL A 381 4.54 8.62 -7.07
N LEU A 382 4.81 9.51 -8.03
CA LEU A 382 3.78 10.15 -8.86
C LEU A 382 3.03 9.12 -9.71
N ALA A 383 3.71 8.13 -10.29
CA ALA A 383 3.07 7.05 -11.03
C ALA A 383 2.15 6.20 -10.13
N SER A 384 2.61 5.85 -8.92
CA SER A 384 1.83 5.11 -7.91
C SER A 384 0.59 5.87 -7.45
N ILE A 385 0.67 7.20 -7.32
CA ILE A 385 -0.51 8.03 -7.06
C ILE A 385 -1.40 8.09 -8.31
N GLY A 386 -0.78 8.19 -9.49
CA GLY A 386 -1.45 8.19 -10.78
C GLY A 386 -2.32 6.96 -11.02
N VAL A 387 -1.89 5.75 -10.61
CA VAL A 387 -2.73 4.54 -10.78
C VAL A 387 -4.00 4.62 -9.92
N ARG A 388 -3.94 5.28 -8.76
CA ARG A 388 -5.06 5.33 -7.80
C ARG A 388 -6.11 6.37 -8.17
N PHE A 389 -5.69 7.52 -8.69
CA PHE A 389 -6.61 8.65 -8.99
C PHE A 389 -6.81 8.89 -10.47
N VAL A 390 -5.74 8.83 -11.27
CA VAL A 390 -5.79 9.24 -12.69
C VAL A 390 -6.26 8.09 -13.58
N PHE A 391 -5.68 6.91 -13.39
CA PHE A 391 -6.07 5.71 -14.13
C PHE A 391 -7.52 5.32 -13.84
N THR A 392 -7.94 5.43 -12.59
CA THR A 392 -9.30 5.07 -12.17
C THR A 392 -10.35 6.12 -12.51
N ALA A 393 -9.96 7.35 -12.86
CA ALA A 393 -10.86 8.48 -13.09
C ALA A 393 -11.92 8.22 -14.18
N VAL A 394 -11.57 7.43 -15.20
CA VAL A 394 -12.52 7.05 -16.26
C VAL A 394 -13.50 6.00 -15.74
N SER A 395 -13.01 5.01 -15.01
CA SER A 395 -13.86 3.95 -14.41
C SER A 395 -14.75 4.49 -13.29
N GLY A 396 -14.33 5.56 -12.62
CA GLY A 396 -15.11 6.26 -11.58
C GLY A 396 -16.41 6.90 -12.06
N GLU A 397 -16.60 7.05 -13.38
CA GLU A 397 -17.91 7.43 -13.95
C GLU A 397 -18.99 6.37 -13.71
N GLY A 398 -18.57 5.10 -13.52
CA GLY A 398 -19.43 3.98 -13.16
C GLY A 398 -20.60 3.77 -14.12
N PHE A 399 -21.73 3.32 -13.58
CA PHE A 399 -22.96 3.10 -14.34
C PHE A 399 -23.52 4.37 -14.99
N SER A 400 -23.19 5.57 -14.50
CA SER A 400 -23.68 6.84 -15.06
C SER A 400 -23.00 7.24 -16.36
N PHE A 401 -22.04 6.44 -16.86
CA PHE A 401 -21.31 6.73 -18.09
C PHE A 401 -22.23 6.87 -19.33
N TRP A 402 -23.37 6.17 -19.38
CA TRP A 402 -24.34 6.30 -20.48
C TRP A 402 -24.90 7.73 -20.63
N ILE A 403 -24.97 8.50 -19.53
CA ILE A 403 -25.39 9.91 -19.56
C ILE A 403 -24.33 10.76 -20.27
N MET A 404 -23.05 10.44 -20.06
CA MET A 404 -21.95 11.11 -20.74
C MET A 404 -21.89 10.80 -22.23
N GLN A 405 -22.29 9.58 -22.63
CA GLN A 405 -22.39 9.16 -24.04
C GLN A 405 -23.57 9.82 -24.78
N SER A 406 -24.70 10.01 -24.11
CA SER A 406 -25.89 10.65 -24.70
C SER A 406 -25.82 12.18 -24.75
N ALA A 407 -24.87 12.79 -24.02
CA ALA A 407 -24.63 14.22 -24.06
C ALA A 407 -23.93 14.63 -25.38
N PRO A 408 -24.14 15.86 -25.90
CA PRO A 408 -23.46 16.38 -27.08
C PRO A 408 -21.99 16.77 -26.77
N LEU A 409 -21.19 15.80 -26.33
CA LEU A 409 -19.81 15.94 -25.88
C LEU A 409 -18.92 14.94 -26.62
N SER A 410 -17.87 15.42 -27.29
CA SER A 410 -16.89 14.52 -27.89
C SER A 410 -16.08 13.77 -26.82
N MET A 411 -15.85 12.47 -26.99
CA MET A 411 -14.98 11.66 -26.09
C MET A 411 -13.56 12.22 -25.96
N ARG A 412 -13.05 12.88 -27.01
CA ARG A 412 -11.79 13.64 -26.95
C ARG A 412 -11.83 14.72 -25.86
N ARG A 413 -12.89 15.53 -25.80
CA ARG A 413 -13.03 16.62 -24.82
C ARG A 413 -13.15 16.07 -23.40
N LEU A 414 -13.83 14.94 -23.21
CA LEU A 414 -13.94 14.26 -21.92
C LEU A 414 -12.58 13.79 -21.38
N LEU A 415 -11.76 13.13 -22.22
CA LEU A 415 -10.44 12.68 -21.78
C LEU A 415 -9.48 13.85 -21.53
N TRP A 416 -9.49 14.87 -22.39
CA TRP A 416 -8.65 16.05 -22.17
C TRP A 416 -9.08 16.87 -20.95
N SER A 417 -10.38 16.91 -20.60
CA SER A 417 -10.82 17.56 -19.36
C SER A 417 -10.30 16.81 -18.13
N LYS A 418 -10.32 15.48 -18.15
CA LYS A 418 -9.75 14.66 -17.07
C LYS A 418 -8.24 14.81 -16.99
N PHE A 419 -7.54 14.79 -18.12
CA PHE A 419 -6.09 15.06 -18.17
C PHE A 419 -5.74 16.40 -17.51
N LEU A 420 -6.41 17.49 -17.88
CA LEU A 420 -6.16 18.82 -17.31
C LEU A 420 -6.51 18.89 -15.82
N PHE A 421 -7.58 18.20 -15.39
CA PHE A 421 -7.99 18.17 -13.99
C PHE A 421 -6.92 17.51 -13.09
N TYR A 422 -6.38 16.36 -13.51
CA TYR A 422 -5.39 15.63 -12.72
C TYR A 422 -3.95 16.10 -12.92
N LEU A 423 -3.64 16.77 -14.03
CA LEU A 423 -2.30 17.32 -14.29
C LEU A 423 -1.89 18.32 -13.20
N ALA A 424 -2.77 19.26 -12.85
CA ALA A 424 -2.47 20.30 -11.87
C ALA A 424 -2.06 19.77 -10.48
N PRO A 425 -2.83 18.88 -9.82
CA PRO A 425 -2.46 18.35 -8.51
C PRO A 425 -1.21 17.45 -8.55
N LEU A 426 -1.01 16.65 -9.61
CA LEU A 426 0.20 15.82 -9.76
C LEU A 426 1.45 16.66 -9.99
N LEU A 427 1.33 17.75 -10.76
CA LEU A 427 2.43 18.66 -11.03
C LEU A 427 2.82 19.44 -9.77
N LEU A 428 1.83 19.96 -9.03
CA LEU A 428 2.05 20.59 -7.73
C LEU A 428 2.80 19.64 -6.79
N LEU A 429 2.31 18.40 -6.69
CA LEU A 429 2.92 17.40 -5.81
C LEU A 429 4.36 17.06 -6.23
N GLY A 430 4.59 16.81 -7.53
CA GLY A 430 5.91 16.49 -8.04
C GLY A 430 6.93 17.60 -7.77
N LEU A 431 6.55 18.86 -8.04
CA LEU A 431 7.41 20.01 -7.77
C LEU A 431 7.71 20.17 -6.28
N ILE A 432 6.71 20.01 -5.39
CA ILE A 432 6.92 20.07 -3.95
C ILE A 432 7.92 19.00 -3.50
N LEU A 433 7.73 17.75 -3.93
CA LEU A 433 8.62 16.64 -3.57
C LEU A 433 10.06 16.91 -4.00
N THR A 434 10.26 17.33 -5.25
CA THR A 434 11.61 17.53 -5.80
C THR A 434 12.29 18.78 -5.27
N ILE A 435 11.57 19.89 -5.11
CA ILE A 435 12.15 21.13 -4.57
C ILE A 435 12.48 20.94 -3.08
N ALA A 436 11.57 20.39 -2.29
CA ALA A 436 11.81 20.18 -0.86
C ALA A 436 12.98 19.21 -0.61
N THR A 437 13.07 18.11 -1.36
CA THR A 437 14.21 17.18 -1.25
C THR A 437 15.52 17.81 -1.69
N ASN A 438 15.53 18.61 -2.75
CA ASN A 438 16.73 19.31 -3.20
C ASN A 438 17.25 20.33 -2.17
N GLU A 439 16.34 21.04 -1.50
CA GLU A 439 16.70 21.98 -0.42
C GLU A 439 17.23 21.23 0.82
N LEU A 440 16.60 20.12 1.21
CA LEU A 440 17.08 19.27 2.32
C LEU A 440 18.45 18.66 2.05
N LEU A 441 18.75 18.31 0.79
CA LEU A 441 20.02 17.71 0.37
C LEU A 441 21.14 18.74 0.08
N GLN A 442 20.82 20.04 0.08
CA GLN A 442 21.75 21.14 -0.25
C GLN A 442 22.53 20.94 -1.57
N VAL A 443 21.82 20.49 -2.62
CA VAL A 443 22.45 20.15 -3.91
C VAL A 443 22.94 21.34 -4.73
N SER A 444 23.79 21.05 -5.71
CA SER A 444 24.39 22.01 -6.64
C SER A 444 23.33 22.79 -7.45
N ALA A 445 23.71 23.99 -7.93
CA ALA A 445 22.82 24.85 -8.70
C ALA A 445 22.27 24.18 -9.97
N LEU A 446 23.06 23.32 -10.64
CA LEU A 446 22.60 22.58 -11.82
C LEU A 446 21.47 21.63 -11.45
N MET A 447 21.67 20.79 -10.43
CA MET A 447 20.68 19.79 -10.03
C MET A 447 19.42 20.43 -9.43
N ARG A 448 19.57 21.59 -8.77
CA ARG A 448 18.45 22.36 -8.22
C ARG A 448 17.42 22.75 -9.28
N TRP A 449 17.85 23.07 -10.49
CA TRP A 449 16.97 23.43 -11.61
C TRP A 449 16.62 22.26 -12.51
N LEU A 450 17.56 21.36 -12.77
CA LEU A 450 17.33 20.23 -13.66
C LEU A 450 16.24 19.30 -13.11
N ALA A 451 16.32 18.92 -11.83
CA ALA A 451 15.39 17.96 -11.23
C ALA A 451 13.91 18.39 -11.34
N PRO A 452 13.55 19.65 -10.97
CA PRO A 452 12.18 20.12 -11.11
C PRO A 452 11.71 20.22 -12.58
N ILE A 453 12.60 20.59 -13.51
CA ILE A 453 12.27 20.68 -14.95
C ILE A 453 11.98 19.28 -15.54
N THR A 454 12.79 18.30 -15.16
CA THR A 454 12.58 16.90 -15.55
C THR A 454 11.25 16.38 -15.03
N ILE A 455 10.97 16.58 -13.73
CA ILE A 455 9.72 16.15 -13.12
C ILE A 455 8.52 16.86 -13.73
N PHE A 456 8.62 18.17 -13.98
CA PHE A 456 7.58 18.93 -14.68
C PHE A 456 7.23 18.26 -16.01
N SER A 457 8.23 17.86 -16.80
CA SER A 457 8.05 17.18 -18.09
C SER A 457 7.45 15.78 -17.92
N MET A 458 8.02 14.96 -17.02
CA MET A 458 7.57 13.59 -16.76
C MET A 458 6.10 13.53 -16.32
N VAL A 459 5.63 14.50 -15.54
CA VAL A 459 4.24 14.54 -15.05
C VAL A 459 3.22 14.57 -16.20
N PHE A 460 3.52 15.23 -17.32
CA PHE A 460 2.64 15.18 -18.50
C PHE A 460 2.52 13.75 -19.04
N GLY A 461 3.65 13.05 -19.19
CA GLY A 461 3.68 11.67 -19.65
C GLY A 461 2.97 10.71 -18.70
N ILE A 462 3.25 10.80 -17.39
CA ILE A 462 2.61 9.97 -16.35
C ILE A 462 1.09 10.18 -16.35
N THR A 463 0.63 11.44 -16.40
CA THR A 463 -0.80 11.76 -16.37
C THR A 463 -1.50 11.27 -17.64
N ALA A 464 -0.88 11.43 -18.82
CA ALA A 464 -1.44 10.96 -20.08
C ALA A 464 -1.49 9.44 -20.17
N LEU A 465 -0.45 8.74 -19.69
CA LEU A 465 -0.46 7.29 -19.54
C LEU A 465 -1.59 6.86 -18.60
N GLY A 466 -1.80 7.56 -17.49
CA GLY A 466 -2.86 7.27 -16.53
C GLY A 466 -4.24 7.38 -17.17
N VAL A 467 -4.58 8.56 -17.68
CA VAL A 467 -5.91 8.83 -18.27
C VAL A 467 -6.13 7.97 -19.52
N GLY A 468 -5.12 7.86 -20.38
CA GLY A 468 -5.19 7.10 -21.62
C GLY A 468 -5.37 5.61 -21.39
N MET A 469 -4.58 5.00 -20.50
CA MET A 469 -4.72 3.57 -20.17
C MET A 469 -6.00 3.28 -19.40
N GLY A 470 -6.44 4.20 -18.53
CA GLY A 470 -7.72 4.13 -17.84
C GLY A 470 -8.91 4.11 -18.81
N ALA A 471 -8.78 4.80 -19.95
CA ALA A 471 -9.76 4.80 -21.03
C ALA A 471 -9.70 3.54 -21.91
N VAL A 472 -8.54 2.88 -22.02
CA VAL A 472 -8.39 1.62 -22.78
C VAL A 472 -8.97 0.44 -22.00
N PHE A 473 -8.87 0.45 -20.67
CA PHE A 473 -9.36 -0.61 -19.79
C PHE A 473 -10.40 -0.09 -18.77
N PRO A 474 -11.54 0.47 -19.22
CA PRO A 474 -12.55 0.98 -18.30
C PRO A 474 -13.29 -0.18 -17.63
N ASN A 475 -13.52 -0.07 -16.31
CA ASN A 475 -14.40 -0.97 -15.59
C ASN A 475 -15.49 -0.19 -14.86
N PHE A 476 -16.59 0.07 -15.58
CA PHE A 476 -17.74 0.82 -15.08
C PHE A 476 -18.62 0.05 -14.08
N LYS A 477 -18.40 -1.26 -13.93
CA LYS A 477 -19.16 -2.13 -13.03
C LYS A 477 -18.44 -2.37 -11.69
N ALA A 478 -17.27 -1.78 -11.48
CA ALA A 478 -16.52 -1.97 -10.25
C ALA A 478 -17.20 -1.28 -9.07
N GLU A 479 -17.46 -2.02 -7.99
CA GLU A 479 -18.04 -1.50 -6.75
C GLU A 479 -17.09 -0.54 -6.03
N ASN A 480 -15.79 -0.83 -6.11
CA ASN A 480 -14.73 -0.02 -5.53
C ASN A 480 -13.76 0.45 -6.62
N VAL A 481 -13.68 1.76 -6.79
CA VAL A 481 -12.75 2.42 -7.72
C VAL A 481 -11.29 2.05 -7.42
N THR A 482 -10.98 1.77 -6.15
CA THR A 482 -9.66 1.28 -5.69
C THR A 482 -9.32 -0.14 -6.18
N GLN A 483 -10.31 -1.02 -6.36
CA GLN A 483 -10.08 -2.36 -6.92
C GLN A 483 -9.74 -2.29 -8.41
N VAL A 484 -10.17 -1.24 -9.10
CA VAL A 484 -9.79 -1.02 -10.51
C VAL A 484 -8.29 -0.74 -10.62
N ALA A 485 -7.71 -0.01 -9.65
CA ALA A 485 -6.27 0.29 -9.62
C ALA A 485 -5.39 -0.96 -9.46
N THR A 486 -5.87 -2.00 -8.76
CA THR A 486 -5.16 -3.29 -8.60
C THR A 486 -5.48 -4.29 -9.71
N GLY A 487 -6.36 -3.93 -10.64
CA GLY A 487 -6.69 -4.72 -11.81
C GLY A 487 -5.54 -4.79 -12.84
N PHE A 488 -5.74 -5.62 -13.86
CA PHE A 488 -4.75 -5.81 -14.94
C PHE A 488 -4.38 -4.51 -15.66
N GLY A 489 -5.35 -3.62 -15.90
CA GLY A 489 -5.10 -2.32 -16.52
C GLY A 489 -4.20 -1.41 -15.67
N GLY A 490 -4.38 -1.44 -14.34
CA GLY A 490 -3.54 -0.68 -13.41
C GLY A 490 -2.12 -1.22 -13.35
N LEU A 491 -1.94 -2.55 -13.39
CA LEU A 491 -0.63 -3.19 -13.49
C LEU A 491 0.09 -2.84 -14.80
N LEU A 492 -0.61 -2.86 -15.94
CA LEU A 492 -0.04 -2.44 -17.22
C LEU A 492 0.36 -0.96 -17.22
N TYR A 493 -0.49 -0.08 -16.67
CA TYR A 493 -0.15 1.32 -16.49
C TYR A 493 1.14 1.47 -15.66
N MET A 494 1.27 0.74 -14.54
CA MET A 494 2.46 0.81 -13.70
C MET A 494 3.73 0.37 -14.45
N ILE A 495 3.67 -0.73 -15.21
CA ILE A 495 4.81 -1.19 -16.01
C ILE A 495 5.21 -0.15 -17.06
N LEU A 496 4.24 0.40 -17.79
CA LEU A 496 4.51 1.41 -18.82
C LEU A 496 5.01 2.73 -18.23
N ALA A 497 4.45 3.18 -17.11
CA ALA A 497 4.89 4.38 -16.41
C ALA A 497 6.31 4.21 -15.86
N MET A 498 6.63 3.07 -15.24
CA MET A 498 7.99 2.76 -14.78
C MET A 498 8.98 2.67 -15.94
N GLY A 499 8.62 2.02 -17.05
CA GLY A 499 9.44 1.97 -18.25
C GLY A 499 9.70 3.36 -18.84
N PHE A 500 8.68 4.21 -18.87
CA PHE A 500 8.80 5.61 -19.30
C PHE A 500 9.73 6.42 -18.39
N ILE A 501 9.55 6.33 -17.07
CA ILE A 501 10.41 7.02 -16.08
C ILE A 501 11.86 6.54 -16.23
N ALA A 502 12.08 5.22 -16.30
CA ALA A 502 13.41 4.65 -16.47
C ALA A 502 14.08 5.12 -17.77
N MET A 503 13.33 5.17 -18.88
CA MET A 503 13.84 5.67 -20.15
C MET A 503 14.28 7.13 -20.06
N VAL A 504 13.47 8.00 -19.45
CA VAL A 504 13.83 9.42 -19.26
C VAL A 504 15.06 9.55 -18.35
N VAL A 505 15.12 8.82 -17.23
CA VAL A 505 16.28 8.84 -16.33
C VAL A 505 17.55 8.35 -17.02
N VAL A 506 17.49 7.26 -17.79
CA VAL A 506 18.67 6.75 -18.52
C VAL A 506 19.15 7.75 -19.58
N LEU A 507 18.23 8.41 -20.28
CA LEU A 507 18.57 9.45 -21.26
C LEU A 507 19.22 10.67 -20.62
N GLU A 508 18.84 11.03 -19.38
CA GLU A 508 19.44 12.13 -18.64
C GLU A 508 20.74 11.77 -17.91
N ALA A 509 20.95 10.51 -17.55
CA ALA A 509 22.12 10.08 -16.77
C ALA A 509 23.46 10.45 -17.46
N GLY A 510 23.55 10.25 -18.78
CA GLY A 510 24.72 10.62 -19.57
C GLY A 510 24.99 12.13 -19.58
N PRO A 511 24.03 12.98 -20.01
CA PRO A 511 24.14 14.43 -19.96
C PRO A 511 24.47 14.98 -18.57
N VAL A 512 23.79 14.48 -17.53
CA VAL A 512 24.03 14.89 -16.14
C VAL A 512 25.47 14.58 -15.72
N TYR A 513 25.95 13.37 -16.00
CA TYR A 513 27.32 12.98 -15.68
C TYR A 513 28.36 13.87 -16.37
N ILE A 514 28.16 14.17 -17.67
CA ILE A 514 29.08 14.99 -18.46
C ILE A 514 29.09 16.44 -17.95
N LEU A 515 27.92 17.04 -17.75
CA LEU A 515 27.79 18.42 -17.26
C LEU A 515 28.35 18.55 -15.84
N PHE A 516 28.10 17.56 -14.99
CA PHE A 516 28.59 17.54 -13.62
C PHE A 516 30.12 17.36 -13.54
N MET A 517 30.70 16.45 -14.33
CA MET A 517 32.16 16.29 -14.40
C MET A 517 32.88 17.51 -14.97
N ALA A 518 32.28 18.18 -15.96
CA ALA A 518 32.82 19.42 -16.51
C ALA A 518 32.83 20.55 -15.47
N GLN A 519 31.75 20.67 -14.68
CA GLN A 519 31.65 21.66 -13.60
C GLN A 519 32.62 21.38 -12.44
N ALA A 520 32.78 20.11 -12.05
CA ALA A 520 33.68 19.71 -10.97
C ALA A 520 35.18 19.85 -11.32
N ARG A 521 35.53 19.77 -12.61
CA ARG A 521 36.92 19.85 -13.10
C ARG A 521 37.27 21.19 -13.77
N HIS A 522 36.36 22.17 -13.79
CA HIS A 522 36.49 23.44 -14.49
C HIS A 522 36.97 23.29 -15.95
N HIS A 523 36.49 22.27 -16.65
CA HIS A 523 36.92 21.95 -18.01
C HIS A 523 35.88 22.40 -19.04
N SER A 524 36.31 22.91 -20.19
CA SER A 524 35.39 23.24 -21.29
C SER A 524 34.90 21.96 -21.98
N LEU A 525 33.62 21.93 -22.29
CA LEU A 525 32.98 20.79 -22.97
C LEU A 525 33.38 20.77 -24.45
N SER A 526 33.71 19.57 -24.95
CA SER A 526 33.98 19.35 -26.38
C SER A 526 32.70 19.45 -27.21
N PHE A 527 32.82 19.80 -28.49
CA PHE A 527 31.69 19.88 -29.44
C PHE A 527 30.88 18.57 -29.48
N PHE A 528 31.55 17.41 -29.45
CA PHE A 528 30.89 16.10 -29.42
C PHE A 528 30.09 15.85 -28.14
N GLN A 529 30.55 16.39 -27.00
CA GLN A 529 29.83 16.28 -25.72
C GLN A 529 28.57 17.16 -25.74
N TRP A 530 28.65 18.37 -26.31
CA TRP A 530 27.48 19.21 -26.53
C TRP A 530 26.46 18.58 -27.48
N LEU A 531 26.93 17.95 -28.56
CA LEU A 531 26.06 17.22 -29.49
C LEU A 531 25.34 16.05 -28.80
N TYR A 532 26.04 15.30 -27.95
CA TYR A 532 25.44 14.21 -27.17
C TYR A 532 24.40 14.73 -26.17
N VAL A 533 24.72 15.80 -25.42
CA VAL A 533 23.76 16.45 -24.49
C VAL A 533 22.51 16.93 -25.24
N GLY A 534 22.69 17.64 -26.36
CA GLY A 534 21.57 18.12 -27.19
C GLY A 534 20.74 16.97 -27.77
N GLY A 535 21.39 15.90 -28.24
CA GLY A 535 20.72 14.71 -28.76
C GLY A 535 19.89 13.99 -27.70
N SER A 536 20.43 13.82 -26.49
CA SER A 536 19.70 13.20 -25.38
C SER A 536 18.50 14.02 -24.92
N ILE A 537 18.63 15.35 -24.82
CA ILE A 537 17.51 16.25 -24.49
C ILE A 537 16.44 16.21 -25.58
N PHE A 538 16.83 16.23 -26.86
CA PHE A 538 15.89 16.12 -27.98
C PHE A 538 15.12 14.78 -27.94
N LEU A 539 15.82 13.68 -27.73
CA LEU A 539 15.22 12.35 -27.61
C LEU A 539 14.28 12.26 -26.40
N MET A 540 14.66 12.86 -25.27
CA MET A 540 13.80 12.96 -24.08
C MET A 540 12.49 13.70 -24.37
N VAL A 541 12.55 14.83 -25.10
CA VAL A 541 11.35 15.58 -25.49
C VAL A 541 10.46 14.73 -26.42
N LEU A 542 11.05 14.01 -27.37
CA LEU A 542 10.30 13.10 -28.24
C LEU A 542 9.61 11.98 -27.44
N VAL A 543 10.30 11.38 -26.47
CA VAL A 543 9.74 10.34 -25.60
C VAL A 543 8.57 10.89 -24.77
N ASN A 544 8.69 12.11 -24.22
CA ASN A 544 7.60 12.78 -23.51
C ASN A 544 6.40 13.04 -24.41
N ILE A 545 6.62 13.57 -25.62
CA ILE A 545 5.54 13.82 -26.59
C ILE A 545 4.84 12.50 -26.98
N ALA A 546 5.61 11.43 -27.22
CA ALA A 546 5.07 10.12 -27.54
C ALA A 546 4.25 9.54 -26.37
N ALA A 547 4.73 9.69 -25.13
CA ALA A 547 4.04 9.28 -23.92
C ALA A 547 2.73 10.05 -23.69
N VAL A 548 2.62 11.29 -24.17
CA VAL A 548 1.36 12.03 -24.12
C VAL A 548 0.41 11.63 -25.26
N TRP A 549 0.93 11.56 -26.49
CA TRP A 549 0.10 11.43 -27.68
C TRP A 549 -0.43 10.01 -27.90
N LEU A 550 0.40 8.98 -27.72
CA LEU A 550 0.01 7.59 -27.99
C LEU A 550 -1.14 7.15 -27.07
N PRO A 551 -1.03 7.22 -25.72
CA PRO A 551 -2.07 6.71 -24.82
C PRO A 551 -3.38 7.48 -24.99
N MET A 552 -3.32 8.80 -25.17
CA MET A 552 -4.51 9.62 -25.41
C MET A 552 -5.20 9.25 -26.71
N ARG A 553 -4.46 9.02 -27.80
CA ARG A 553 -5.05 8.60 -29.08
C ARG A 553 -5.71 7.23 -29.00
N TYR A 554 -5.04 6.26 -28.35
CA TYR A 554 -5.61 4.92 -28.15
C TYR A 554 -6.83 4.94 -27.22
N GLY A 555 -6.77 5.69 -26.12
CA GLY A 555 -7.87 5.85 -25.17
C GLY A 555 -9.12 6.47 -25.82
N ILE A 556 -8.95 7.54 -26.61
CA ILE A 556 -10.06 8.17 -27.35
C ILE A 556 -10.71 7.19 -28.32
N ARG A 557 -9.91 6.45 -29.10
CA ARG A 557 -10.42 5.46 -30.06
C ARG A 557 -11.20 4.34 -29.37
N LYS A 558 -10.72 3.87 -28.22
CA LYS A 558 -11.38 2.80 -27.47
C LYS A 558 -12.68 3.24 -26.82
N LEU A 559 -12.75 4.46 -26.27
CA LEU A 559 -13.99 5.01 -25.73
C LEU A 559 -15.03 5.31 -26.83
N ALA A 560 -14.59 5.79 -27.99
CA ALA A 560 -15.49 5.99 -29.13
C ALA A 560 -16.05 4.65 -29.66
N ALA A 561 -15.26 3.58 -29.62
CA ALA A 561 -15.74 2.24 -29.98
C ALA A 561 -16.74 1.63 -28.98
N TYR A 562 -16.94 2.25 -27.81
CA TYR A 562 -17.99 1.91 -26.85
C TYR A 562 -19.31 2.65 -27.11
N GLU A 563 -19.34 3.59 -28.08
CA GLU A 563 -20.55 4.32 -28.50
C GLU A 563 -21.40 3.56 -29.53
N GLY A 564 -20.94 2.39 -30.01
CA GLY A 564 -21.68 1.48 -30.89
C GLY A 564 -21.69 0.07 -30.34
#